data_AF-A0A165PCQ1-F1
#
_entry.id   AF-A0A165PCQ1-F1
#
_cell.length_a   1.000
_cell.length_b   1.000
_cell.length_c   1.000
_cell.angle_alpha   90.00
_cell.angle_beta   90.00
_cell.angle_gamma   90.00
#
_symmetry.space_group_name_H-M   'P 1'
#
loop_
_entity.id
_entity.type
_entity.pdbx_description
1 polymer ?
#
loop_
_entity_poly.entity_id
_entity_poly.type
_entity_poly.pdbx_seq_one_letter_code
_entity_poly.pdbx_strand_id
1 'polypeptide(L)'
;IPIRTPSPKVKAPSPKPQATPEQHVAARKIQEAYRAHAARTSALRAIDEYRTKFEHLKAGFRFPLTLDFAAAPGSHDFVSVPVDPAALAALVLADGVSVEEGRNRRPHLAYTPRNAPIHGYLEELNQLLGKLDAVESGGDKEVREKRKGIVRVVEAEAERVE
;
A
#
# COMPACT_ATOMS: atom_id res chain seq x y z
N ILE A 1 -20.47 12.90 -81.28
CA ILE A 1 -19.83 11.58 -80.99
C ILE A 1 -19.25 11.68 -79.58
N PRO A 2 -19.75 10.94 -78.58
CA PRO A 2 -19.23 11.02 -77.22
C PRO A 2 -17.99 10.12 -77.07
N ILE A 3 -16.92 10.67 -76.50
CA ILE A 3 -15.66 9.97 -76.26
C ILE A 3 -15.77 9.22 -74.92
N ARG A 4 -15.70 7.89 -74.95
CA ARG A 4 -15.59 7.05 -73.75
C ARG A 4 -14.12 7.01 -73.31
N THR A 5 -13.79 7.67 -72.21
CA THR A 5 -12.51 7.43 -71.51
C THR A 5 -12.58 6.10 -70.77
N PRO A 6 -11.55 5.25 -70.83
CA PRO A 6 -11.55 3.97 -70.12
C PRO A 6 -11.45 4.18 -68.61
N SER A 7 -12.31 3.47 -67.86
CA SER A 7 -12.30 3.48 -66.39
C SER A 7 -10.95 3.00 -65.83
N PRO A 8 -10.47 3.56 -64.71
CA PRO A 8 -9.23 3.13 -64.09
C PRO A 8 -9.39 1.70 -63.54
N LYS A 9 -8.46 0.80 -63.88
CA LYS A 9 -8.40 -0.54 -63.30
C LYS A 9 -8.11 -0.41 -61.80
N VAL A 10 -9.09 -0.75 -60.96
CA VAL A 10 -8.91 -0.88 -59.51
C VAL A 10 -7.89 -1.99 -59.26
N LYS A 11 -6.70 -1.64 -58.75
CA LYS A 11 -5.73 -2.62 -58.26
C LYS A 11 -6.40 -3.40 -57.12
N ALA A 12 -6.52 -4.72 -57.29
CA ALA A 12 -6.99 -5.61 -56.23
C ALA A 12 -6.14 -5.40 -54.97
N PRO A 13 -6.74 -5.38 -53.77
CA PRO A 13 -6.00 -5.21 -52.53
C PRO A 13 -5.02 -6.38 -52.38
N SER A 14 -3.73 -6.05 -52.25
CA SER A 14 -2.68 -7.04 -52.00
C SER A 14 -3.05 -7.92 -50.79
N PRO A 15 -2.82 -9.25 -50.83
CA PRO A 15 -3.06 -10.10 -49.68
C PRO A 15 -2.17 -9.62 -48.52
N LYS A 16 -2.80 -9.35 -47.36
CA LYS A 16 -2.06 -9.03 -46.15
C LYS A 16 -1.10 -10.19 -45.85
N PRO A 17 0.19 -9.93 -45.59
CA PRO A 17 1.12 -10.99 -45.23
C PRO A 17 0.56 -11.76 -44.03
N GLN A 18 0.32 -13.05 -44.21
CA GLN A 18 -0.15 -13.93 -43.14
C GLN A 18 1.03 -14.19 -42.20
N ALA A 19 0.80 -14.00 -40.90
CA ALA A 19 1.83 -14.21 -39.91
C ALA A 19 2.23 -15.69 -39.86
N THR A 20 3.53 -15.96 -39.84
CA THR A 20 4.04 -17.34 -39.75
C THR A 20 3.82 -17.90 -38.33
N PRO A 21 3.75 -19.23 -38.16
CA PRO A 21 3.66 -19.83 -36.83
C PRO A 21 4.80 -19.39 -35.90
N GLU A 22 6.01 -19.21 -36.44
CA GLU A 22 7.17 -18.69 -35.71
C GLU A 22 6.96 -17.25 -35.22
N GLN A 23 6.35 -16.39 -36.05
CA GLN A 23 6.01 -15.02 -35.65
C GLN A 23 4.98 -14.99 -34.52
N HIS A 24 4.03 -15.93 -34.50
CA HIS A 24 3.09 -16.04 -33.38
C HIS A 24 3.79 -16.44 -32.07
N VAL A 25 4.74 -17.38 -32.12
CA VAL A 25 5.52 -17.78 -30.94
C VAL A 25 6.39 -16.62 -30.44
N ALA A 26 7.09 -15.95 -31.35
CA ALA A 26 7.89 -14.76 -31.02
C ALA A 26 7.03 -13.64 -30.42
N ALA A 27 5.87 -13.36 -31.01
CA ALA A 27 4.94 -12.35 -30.51
C ALA A 27 4.47 -12.68 -29.09
N ARG A 28 4.12 -13.94 -28.79
CA ARG A 28 3.75 -14.37 -27.44
C ARG A 28 4.88 -14.13 -26.44
N LYS A 29 6.10 -14.54 -26.78
CA LYS A 29 7.27 -14.35 -25.91
C LYS A 29 7.54 -12.87 -25.62
N ILE A 30 7.42 -12.01 -26.63
CA ILE A 30 7.59 -10.56 -26.48
C ILE A 30 6.48 -9.99 -25.59
N GLN A 31 5.23 -10.39 -25.82
CA GLN A 31 4.08 -9.94 -25.03
C GLN A 31 4.20 -10.37 -23.56
N GLU A 32 4.60 -11.62 -23.31
CA GLU A 32 4.82 -12.14 -21.96
C GLU A 32 5.93 -11.38 -21.24
N ALA A 33 7.06 -11.16 -21.90
CA ALA A 33 8.17 -10.37 -21.34
C ALA A 33 7.74 -8.93 -21.03
N TYR A 34 7.00 -8.30 -21.94
CA TYR A 34 6.49 -6.95 -21.73
C TYR A 34 5.49 -6.90 -20.56
N ARG A 35 4.57 -7.86 -20.46
CA ARG A 35 3.62 -7.94 -19.35
C ARG A 35 4.31 -8.14 -18.02
N ALA A 36 5.32 -9.01 -17.96
CA ALA A 36 6.12 -9.22 -16.76
C ALA A 36 6.85 -7.94 -16.33
N HIS A 37 7.46 -7.23 -17.29
CA HIS A 37 8.12 -5.95 -17.03
C HIS A 37 7.12 -4.88 -16.58
N ALA A 38 5.98 -4.75 -17.25
CA ALA A 38 4.93 -3.81 -16.90
C ALA A 38 4.43 -4.06 -15.47
N ALA A 39 4.11 -5.31 -15.13
CA ALA A 39 3.68 -5.70 -13.78
C ALA A 39 4.73 -5.38 -12.71
N ARG A 40 6.01 -5.66 -12.97
CA ARG A 40 7.11 -5.27 -12.07
C ARG A 40 7.14 -3.76 -11.86
N THR A 41 7.13 -2.99 -12.96
CA THR A 41 7.23 -1.52 -12.86
C THR A 41 6.02 -0.90 -12.18
N SER A 42 4.81 -1.41 -12.40
CA SER A 42 3.61 -0.95 -11.69
C SER A 42 3.68 -1.27 -10.20
N ALA A 43 4.14 -2.47 -9.84
CA ALA A 43 4.28 -2.87 -8.45
C ALA A 43 5.31 -2.02 -7.70
N LEU A 44 6.47 -1.76 -8.31
CA LEU A 44 7.50 -0.88 -7.74
C LEU A 44 6.97 0.55 -7.53
N ARG A 45 6.28 1.10 -8.53
CA ARG A 45 5.67 2.43 -8.42
C ARG A 45 4.62 2.49 -7.31
N ALA A 46 3.78 1.46 -7.18
CA ALA A 46 2.79 1.39 -6.10
C ALA A 46 3.47 1.35 -4.72
N ILE A 47 4.52 0.56 -4.55
CA ILE A 47 5.30 0.50 -3.30
C ILE A 47 5.88 1.88 -2.97
N ASP A 48 6.47 2.57 -3.94
CA ASP A 48 7.04 3.91 -3.73
C ASP A 48 5.95 4.93 -3.37
N GLU A 49 4.78 4.85 -4.00
CA GLU A 49 3.61 5.69 -3.67
C GLU A 49 3.13 5.44 -2.22
N TYR A 50 3.03 4.19 -1.80
CA TYR A 50 2.67 3.83 -0.44
C TYR A 50 3.71 4.29 0.57
N ARG A 51 4.99 4.28 0.19
CA ARG A 51 6.06 4.85 1.01
C ARG A 51 5.87 6.34 1.21
N THR A 52 5.62 7.10 0.14
CA THR A 52 5.38 8.54 0.25
C THR A 52 4.14 8.84 1.10
N LYS A 53 3.07 8.04 0.97
CA LYS A 53 1.89 8.17 1.82
C LYS A 53 2.23 7.92 3.29
N PHE A 54 2.97 6.86 3.61
CA PHE A 54 3.42 6.59 4.98
C PHE A 54 4.21 7.76 5.58
N GLU A 55 5.20 8.28 4.86
CA GLU A 55 6.02 9.41 5.33
C GLU A 55 5.17 10.66 5.58
N HIS A 56 4.18 10.92 4.71
CA HIS A 56 3.25 12.04 4.88
C HIS A 56 2.36 11.88 6.11
N LEU A 57 1.80 10.68 6.32
CA LEU A 57 0.99 10.37 7.50
C LEU A 57 1.82 10.52 8.78
N LYS A 58 3.03 9.96 8.79
CA LYS A 58 3.95 10.05 9.93
C LYS A 58 4.34 11.49 10.25
N ALA A 59 4.60 12.32 9.23
CA ALA A 59 4.94 13.74 9.42
C ALA A 59 3.76 14.58 9.92
N GLY A 60 2.53 14.22 9.53
CA GLY A 60 1.30 14.90 9.95
C GLY A 60 0.80 14.48 11.35
N PHE A 61 1.15 13.27 11.80
CA PHE A 61 0.67 12.73 13.05
C PHE A 61 1.34 13.40 14.26
N ARG A 62 0.52 13.82 15.23
CA ARG A 62 0.96 14.34 16.53
C ARG A 62 0.17 13.65 17.63
N PHE A 63 0.87 13.20 18.66
CA PHE A 63 0.23 12.64 19.83
C PHE A 63 -0.55 13.71 20.60
N PRO A 64 -1.81 13.45 20.97
CA PRO A 64 -2.54 14.25 21.93
C PRO A 64 -1.82 14.27 23.29
N LEU A 65 -1.89 15.41 23.98
CA LEU A 65 -1.37 15.57 25.35
C LEU A 65 -2.24 14.86 26.41
N THR A 66 -3.37 14.30 26.02
CA THR A 66 -4.30 13.63 26.92
C THR A 66 -5.02 12.55 26.15
N LEU A 67 -5.06 11.34 26.72
CA LEU A 67 -5.71 10.17 26.15
C LEU A 67 -6.85 9.73 27.04
N ASP A 68 -7.96 9.35 26.42
CA ASP A 68 -9.11 8.79 27.15
C ASP A 68 -9.07 7.25 27.05
N PHE A 69 -8.99 6.55 28.17
CA PHE A 69 -9.02 5.08 28.20
C PHE A 69 -10.40 4.59 28.63
N ALA A 70 -10.91 3.54 28.01
CA ALA A 70 -12.19 2.94 28.38
C ALA A 70 -12.08 2.27 29.76
N ALA A 71 -12.98 2.61 30.69
CA ALA A 71 -12.99 2.03 32.02
C ALA A 71 -13.38 0.54 32.02
N ALA A 72 -14.15 0.12 31.01
CA ALA A 72 -14.51 -1.26 30.74
C ALA A 72 -14.73 -1.47 29.24
N PRO A 73 -14.48 -2.68 28.70
CA PRO A 73 -14.77 -2.97 27.30
C PRO A 73 -16.27 -2.79 27.01
N GLY A 74 -16.59 -1.90 26.08
CA GLY A 74 -17.97 -1.56 25.71
C GLY A 74 -18.68 -0.54 26.59
N SER A 75 -18.01 0.02 27.61
CA SER A 75 -18.55 1.17 28.36
C SER A 75 -18.21 2.49 27.66
N HIS A 76 -19.11 3.46 27.75
CA HIS A 76 -18.86 4.85 27.36
C HIS A 76 -18.11 5.63 28.45
N ASP A 77 -17.91 5.04 29.63
CA ASP A 77 -17.10 5.63 30.69
C ASP A 77 -15.63 5.59 30.32
N PHE A 78 -14.96 6.74 30.45
CA PHE A 78 -13.55 6.88 30.15
C PHE A 78 -12.78 7.60 31.25
N VAL A 79 -11.49 7.28 31.34
CA VAL A 79 -10.52 7.93 32.23
C VAL A 79 -9.54 8.70 31.37
N SER A 80 -9.50 10.02 31.54
CA SER A 80 -8.53 10.88 30.85
C SER A 80 -7.19 10.87 31.58
N VAL A 81 -6.13 10.49 30.88
CA VAL A 81 -4.75 10.45 31.38
C VAL A 81 -3.93 11.50 30.62
N PRO A 82 -3.27 12.44 31.32
CA PRO A 82 -2.32 13.35 30.68
C PRO A 82 -1.07 12.58 30.26
N VAL A 83 -0.64 12.77 29.01
CA VAL A 83 0.56 12.14 28.46
C VAL A 83 1.61 13.22 28.27
N ASP A 84 2.73 13.06 28.98
CA ASP A 84 3.92 13.85 28.70
C ASP A 84 4.68 13.19 27.52
N PRO A 85 4.78 13.85 26.35
CA PRO A 85 5.46 13.29 25.20
C PRO A 85 6.96 13.03 25.45
N ALA A 86 7.60 13.75 26.37
CA ALA A 86 9.00 13.52 26.73
C ALA A 86 9.18 12.21 27.52
N ALA A 87 8.27 11.94 28.46
CA ALA A 87 8.25 10.70 29.23
C ALA A 87 7.93 9.48 28.35
N LEU A 88 7.03 9.63 27.37
CA LEU A 88 6.68 8.56 26.43
C LEU A 88 7.87 8.18 25.54
N ALA A 89 8.61 9.17 25.02
CA ALA A 89 9.81 8.92 24.22
C ALA A 89 10.90 8.18 25.01
N ALA A 90 11.04 8.49 26.31
CA ALA A 90 11.98 7.79 27.19
C ALA A 90 11.56 6.33 27.48
N LEU A 91 10.25 6.06 27.60
CA LEU A 91 9.74 4.70 27.83
C LEU A 91 9.91 3.79 26.60
N VAL A 92 9.69 4.31 25.39
CA VAL A 92 9.89 3.56 24.13
C VAL A 92 11.35 3.13 23.93
N LEU A 93 12.31 3.91 24.47
CA LEU A 93 13.73 3.54 24.45
C LEU A 93 14.11 2.50 25.52
N ALA A 94 13.30 2.37 26.57
CA ALA A 94 13.58 1.51 27.72
C ALA A 94 12.91 0.12 27.62
N ASP A 95 11.88 -0.05 26.79
CA ASP A 95 11.05 -1.24 26.81
C ASP A 95 11.66 -2.41 26.01
N GLY A 96 12.31 -3.33 26.73
CA GLY A 96 12.71 -4.65 26.28
C GLY A 96 11.78 -5.76 26.79
N VAL A 97 10.50 -5.44 27.01
CA VAL A 97 9.51 -6.38 27.56
C VAL A 97 8.88 -7.22 26.44
N SER A 98 8.96 -8.55 26.59
CA SER A 98 8.38 -9.52 25.65
C SER A 98 6.87 -9.31 25.43
N VAL A 99 6.50 -9.18 24.16
CA VAL A 99 5.25 -8.60 23.61
C VAL A 99 3.98 -9.46 23.79
N GLU A 100 4.11 -10.74 24.16
CA GLU A 100 3.00 -11.70 24.06
C GLU A 100 2.03 -11.71 25.26
N GLU A 101 2.46 -11.39 26.49
CA GLU A 101 1.60 -11.44 27.69
C GLU A 101 0.87 -10.10 27.99
N GLY A 102 1.27 -9.02 27.32
CA GLY A 102 0.79 -7.66 27.59
C GLY A 102 -0.48 -7.24 26.84
N ARG A 103 -0.76 -7.81 25.66
CA ARG A 103 -1.89 -7.37 24.82
C ARG A 103 -3.25 -7.47 25.51
N ASN A 104 -3.47 -8.49 26.35
CA ASN A 104 -4.72 -8.66 27.10
C ASN A 104 -4.82 -7.77 28.37
N ARG A 105 -3.73 -7.13 28.79
CA ARG A 105 -3.70 -6.23 29.96
C ARG A 105 -3.59 -4.75 29.59
N ARG A 106 -3.45 -4.42 28.30
CA ARG A 106 -3.40 -3.03 27.83
C ARG A 106 -4.81 -2.42 27.91
N PRO A 107 -4.99 -1.27 28.59
CA PRO A 107 -6.27 -0.58 28.63
C PRO A 107 -6.65 -0.11 27.22
N HIS A 108 -7.88 -0.38 26.79
CA HIS A 108 -8.37 -0.02 25.47
C HIS A 108 -8.57 1.50 25.37
N LEU A 109 -8.13 2.11 24.27
CA LEU A 109 -8.34 3.53 24.02
C LEU A 109 -9.82 3.81 23.73
N ALA A 110 -10.46 4.72 24.47
CA ALA A 110 -11.88 5.01 24.29
C ALA A 110 -12.15 5.63 22.91
N TYR A 111 -13.32 5.36 22.33
CA TYR A 111 -13.78 6.00 21.09
C TYR A 111 -14.35 7.40 21.38
N THR A 112 -13.46 8.34 21.72
CA THR A 112 -13.81 9.75 21.98
C THR A 112 -13.27 10.64 20.85
N PRO A 113 -13.84 11.86 20.65
CA PRO A 113 -13.31 12.82 19.68
C PRO A 113 -11.85 13.21 19.92
N ARG A 114 -11.36 13.09 21.16
CA ARG A 114 -9.97 13.38 21.54
C ARG A 114 -9.00 12.32 21.02
N ASN A 115 -9.44 11.06 21.01
CA ASN A 115 -8.67 9.93 20.51
C ASN A 115 -8.91 9.67 19.01
N ALA A 116 -9.89 10.33 18.39
CA ALA A 116 -10.16 10.24 16.96
C ALA A 116 -8.93 10.36 16.05
N PRO A 117 -7.97 11.30 16.26
CA PRO A 117 -6.76 11.35 15.44
C PRO A 117 -5.85 10.12 15.58
N ILE A 118 -5.86 9.44 16.73
CA ILE A 118 -5.09 8.20 16.94
C ILE A 118 -5.76 7.03 16.24
N HIS A 119 -7.06 6.86 16.47
CA HIS A 119 -7.84 5.82 15.81
C HIS A 119 -7.79 5.96 14.29
N GLY A 120 -7.92 7.18 13.78
CA GLY A 120 -7.79 7.48 12.35
C GLY A 120 -6.39 7.15 11.81
N TYR A 121 -5.32 7.53 12.53
CA TYR A 121 -3.96 7.19 12.12
C TYR A 121 -3.71 5.67 12.11
N LEU A 122 -4.14 4.95 13.15
CA LEU A 122 -4.04 3.49 13.22
C LEU A 122 -4.84 2.81 12.10
N GLU A 123 -6.05 3.30 11.81
CA GLU A 123 -6.86 2.80 10.70
C GLU A 123 -6.18 3.04 9.36
N GLU A 124 -5.61 4.22 9.13
CA GLU A 124 -4.88 4.55 7.90
C GLU A 124 -3.62 3.68 7.73
N LEU A 125 -2.87 3.40 8.80
CA LEU A 125 -1.74 2.48 8.77
C LEU A 125 -2.20 1.05 8.43
N ASN A 126 -3.28 0.56 9.04
CA ASN A 126 -3.85 -0.75 8.74
C ASN A 126 -4.36 -0.84 7.30
N GLN A 127 -5.01 0.21 6.80
CA GLN A 127 -5.40 0.30 5.39
C GLN A 127 -4.18 0.30 4.46
N LEU A 128 -3.07 0.93 4.86
CA LEU A 128 -1.83 0.93 4.08
C LEU A 128 -1.20 -0.47 4.03
N LEU A 129 -1.20 -1.21 5.14
CA LEU A 129 -0.75 -2.60 5.19
C LEU A 129 -1.58 -3.49 4.24
N GLY A 130 -2.91 -3.40 4.30
CA GLY A 130 -3.78 -4.15 3.40
C GLY A 130 -3.54 -3.82 1.92
N LYS A 131 -3.28 -2.54 1.59
CA LYS A 131 -2.94 -2.11 0.22
C LYS A 131 -1.56 -2.60 -0.22
N LEU A 132 -0.59 -2.67 0.69
CA LEU A 132 0.74 -3.20 0.43
C LEU A 132 0.71 -4.69 0.15
N ASP A 133 -0.07 -5.46 0.92
CA ASP A 133 -0.23 -6.91 0.72
C ASP A 133 -0.93 -7.24 -0.60
N ALA A 134 -1.85 -6.39 -1.04
CA ALA A 134 -2.52 -6.52 -2.33
C ALA A 134 -1.57 -6.30 -3.55
N VAL A 135 -0.38 -5.72 -3.37
CA VAL A 135 0.58 -5.55 -4.47
C VAL A 135 1.20 -6.88 -4.83
N GLU A 136 0.81 -7.44 -5.97
CA GLU A 136 1.37 -8.69 -6.48
C GLU A 136 2.82 -8.52 -6.94
N SER A 137 3.70 -9.44 -6.52
CA SER A 137 5.12 -9.41 -6.93
C SER A 137 5.39 -10.10 -8.26
N GLY A 138 4.44 -10.90 -8.79
CA GLY A 138 4.63 -11.66 -10.04
C GLY A 138 5.86 -12.59 -10.03
N GLY A 139 6.36 -12.97 -8.85
CA GLY A 139 7.60 -13.73 -8.68
C GLY A 139 8.89 -12.91 -8.66
N ASP A 140 8.82 -11.57 -8.77
CA ASP A 140 9.98 -10.69 -8.70
C ASP A 140 10.48 -10.54 -7.26
N LYS A 141 11.76 -10.89 -7.04
CA LYS A 141 12.41 -10.83 -5.74
C LYS A 141 12.55 -9.39 -5.23
N GLU A 142 12.82 -8.42 -6.11
CA GLU A 142 13.02 -7.02 -5.71
C GLU A 142 11.71 -6.43 -5.18
N VAL A 143 10.59 -6.70 -5.87
CA VAL A 143 9.26 -6.26 -5.45
C VAL A 143 8.92 -6.85 -4.09
N ARG A 144 9.21 -8.14 -3.88
CA ARG A 144 8.95 -8.82 -2.60
C ARG A 144 9.77 -8.23 -1.45
N GLU A 145 11.06 -8.01 -1.65
CA GLU A 145 11.93 -7.43 -0.61
C GLU A 145 11.54 -5.99 -0.27
N LYS A 146 11.26 -5.16 -1.29
CA LYS A 146 10.80 -3.78 -1.07
C LYS A 146 9.47 -3.73 -0.32
N ARG A 147 8.49 -4.55 -0.72
CA ARG A 147 7.19 -4.68 -0.04
C ARG A 147 7.38 -5.09 1.42
N LYS A 148 8.21 -6.10 1.69
CA LYS A 148 8.49 -6.56 3.06
C LYS A 148 9.18 -5.47 3.89
N GLY A 149 10.09 -4.70 3.28
CA GLY A 149 10.77 -3.59 3.93
C GLY A 149 9.79 -2.53 4.44
N ILE A 150 8.87 -2.08 3.57
CA ILE A 150 7.88 -1.08 3.97
C ILE A 150 6.86 -1.62 4.95
N VAL A 151 6.36 -2.86 4.77
CA VAL A 151 5.42 -3.49 5.70
C VAL A 151 5.98 -3.50 7.11
N ARG A 152 7.25 -3.92 7.30
CA ARG A 152 7.90 -3.92 8.61
C ARG A 152 8.00 -2.54 9.25
N VAL A 153 8.27 -1.51 8.46
CA VAL A 153 8.37 -0.13 8.98
C VAL A 153 6.99 0.38 9.37
N VAL A 154 5.95 0.07 8.60
CA VAL A 154 4.56 0.43 8.89
C VAL A 154 4.04 -0.34 10.13
N GLU A 155 4.33 -1.63 10.24
CA GLU A 155 3.98 -2.47 11.40
C GLU A 155 4.66 -1.95 12.67
N ALA A 156 5.97 -1.66 12.62
CA ALA A 156 6.69 -1.11 13.76
C ALA A 156 6.16 0.27 14.18
N GLU A 157 5.70 1.09 13.23
CA GLU A 157 5.08 2.37 13.52
C GLU A 157 3.67 2.20 14.13
N ALA A 158 2.88 1.25 13.64
CA ALA A 158 1.57 0.93 14.21
C ALA A 158 1.72 0.44 15.66
N GLU A 159 2.67 -0.46 15.90
CA GLU A 159 3.00 -0.97 17.24
C GLU A 159 3.53 0.14 18.17
N ARG A 160 4.22 1.14 17.63
CA ARG A 160 4.67 2.31 18.41
C ARG A 160 3.51 3.20 18.87
N VAL A 161 2.39 3.18 18.17
CA VAL A 161 1.20 4.01 18.47
C VAL A 161 0.19 3.27 19.34
N GLU A 162 0.13 1.94 19.26
CA GLU A 162 -0.74 1.05 20.04
C GLU A 162 -0.21 0.73 21.46
#